data_AF-A0A2D7IE69-F1
#
_entry.id   AF-A0A2D7IE69-F1
#
_cell.length_a   1.000
_cell.length_b   1.000
_cell.length_c   1.000
_cell.angle_alpha   90.00
_cell.angle_beta   90.00
_cell.angle_gamma   90.00
#
_symmetry.space_group_name_H-M   'P 1'
#
loop_
_entity.id
_entity.type
_entity.pdbx_description
1 polymer ?
#
loop_
_entity_poly.entity_id
_entity_poly.type
_entity_poly.pdbx_seq_one_letter_code
_entity_poly.pdbx_strand_id
1 'polypeptide(L)'
;MSINSYRKFFIFLSLLIFLSFVKNLDSNEIVQDKNGNYFLIKKDGTYKKLPPPKPGHKYILKKKEKYNNIKNKYKTVKKNKKIDTRTAKTQNQKGNRDLK
;
A
#
# COMPACT_ATOMS: atom_id res chain seq x y z
N MET A 1 44.94 -40.11 5.37
CA MET A 1 44.17 -39.11 4.58
C MET A 1 44.99 -37.82 4.55
N SER A 2 45.29 -37.25 3.38
CA SER A 2 46.29 -36.17 3.22
C SER A 2 45.77 -34.80 3.68
N ILE A 3 46.67 -33.94 4.19
CA ILE A 3 46.40 -32.51 4.53
C ILE A 3 45.64 -31.79 3.40
N ASN A 4 45.95 -32.12 2.15
CA ASN A 4 45.35 -31.51 0.97
C ASN A 4 43.85 -31.86 0.82
N SER A 5 43.45 -33.02 1.34
CA SER A 5 42.05 -33.45 1.33
C SER A 5 41.21 -32.64 2.32
N TYR A 6 41.76 -32.32 3.49
CA TYR A 6 41.08 -31.49 4.49
C TYR A 6 40.95 -30.03 4.04
N ARG A 7 41.98 -29.47 3.37
CA ARG A 7 41.89 -28.13 2.79
C ARG A 7 40.79 -28.04 1.73
N LYS A 8 40.70 -29.01 0.82
CA LYS A 8 39.63 -29.08 -0.19
C LYS A 8 38.25 -29.25 0.45
N PHE A 9 38.14 -30.09 1.48
CA PHE A 9 36.90 -30.26 2.24
C PHE A 9 36.46 -28.98 2.93
N PHE A 10 37.39 -28.25 3.55
CA PHE A 10 37.10 -26.98 4.22
C PHE A 10 36.65 -25.89 3.25
N ILE A 11 37.30 -25.80 2.08
CA ILE A 11 36.89 -24.89 1.00
C ILE A 11 35.49 -25.24 0.49
N PHE A 12 35.22 -26.53 0.26
CA PHE A 12 33.90 -26.99 -0.18
C PHE A 12 32.81 -26.69 0.87
N LEU A 13 33.10 -26.93 2.15
CA LEU A 13 32.19 -26.66 3.26
C LEU A 13 31.92 -25.15 3.39
N SER A 14 32.95 -24.32 3.28
CA SER A 14 32.82 -22.86 3.28
C SER A 14 31.94 -22.36 2.12
N LEU A 15 32.13 -22.91 0.93
CA LEU A 15 31.32 -22.59 -0.24
C LEU A 15 29.85 -22.97 -0.01
N LEU A 16 29.59 -24.17 0.53
CA LEU A 16 28.24 -24.66 0.83
C LEU A 16 27.49 -23.78 1.85
N ILE A 17 28.21 -23.32 2.88
CA ILE A 17 27.69 -22.40 3.88
C ILE A 17 27.35 -21.06 3.22
N PHE A 18 28.26 -20.50 2.41
CA PHE A 18 28.04 -19.22 1.71
C PHE A 18 26.80 -19.27 0.80
N LEU A 19 26.62 -20.33 0.01
CA LEU A 19 25.45 -20.53 -0.85
C LEU A 19 24.12 -20.60 -0.05
N SER A 20 24.17 -21.06 1.20
CA SER A 20 22.98 -21.12 2.06
C SER A 20 22.50 -19.74 2.51
N PHE A 21 23.40 -18.75 2.63
CA PHE A 21 23.04 -17.38 3.01
C PHE A 21 22.43 -16.57 1.85
N VAL A 22 22.75 -16.90 0.60
CA VAL A 22 22.23 -16.20 -0.59
C VAL A 22 20.71 -16.39 -0.76
N LYS A 23 20.13 -17.46 -0.19
CA LYS A 23 18.71 -17.81 -0.39
C LYS A 23 17.70 -16.88 0.31
N ASN A 24 18.14 -15.93 1.14
CA ASN A 24 17.24 -15.06 1.91
C ASN A 24 16.83 -13.76 1.20
N LEU A 25 17.15 -13.56 -0.08
CA LEU A 25 16.78 -12.37 -0.86
C LEU A 25 15.36 -12.42 -1.46
N ASP A 26 14.50 -13.32 -0.96
CA ASP A 26 13.20 -13.63 -1.56
C ASP A 26 12.09 -12.63 -1.13
N SER A 27 12.41 -11.34 -1.19
CA SER A 27 11.49 -10.26 -0.83
C SER A 27 11.54 -9.12 -1.86
N ASN A 28 10.41 -8.45 -2.05
CA ASN A 28 10.41 -7.22 -2.82
C ASN A 28 11.09 -6.13 -2.00
N GLU A 29 11.93 -5.30 -2.62
CA GLU A 29 12.68 -4.24 -1.97
C GLU A 29 12.39 -2.89 -2.63
N ILE A 30 12.50 -1.81 -1.87
CA ILE A 30 12.40 -0.44 -2.39
C ILE A 30 13.75 0.24 -2.19
N VAL A 31 14.36 0.64 -3.30
CA VAL A 31 15.68 1.27 -3.33
C VAL A 31 15.55 2.69 -3.86
N GLN A 32 16.33 3.60 -3.27
CA GLN A 32 16.47 4.97 -3.73
C GLN A 32 17.83 5.14 -4.42
N ASP A 33 17.85 5.76 -5.60
CA ASP A 33 19.10 6.12 -6.25
C ASP A 33 19.67 7.45 -5.70
N LYS A 34 20.88 7.81 -6.14
CA LYS A 34 21.53 9.08 -5.74
C LYS A 34 20.75 10.33 -6.18
N ASN A 35 19.87 10.18 -7.17
CA ASN A 35 19.07 11.27 -7.72
C ASN A 35 17.69 11.38 -7.03
N GLY A 36 17.43 10.56 -6.02
CA GLY A 36 16.17 10.53 -5.28
C GLY A 36 15.03 9.80 -6.00
N ASN A 37 15.29 9.11 -7.12
CA ASN A 37 14.30 8.24 -7.74
C ASN A 37 14.13 6.96 -6.94
N TYR A 38 12.90 6.46 -6.88
CA TYR A 38 12.56 5.23 -6.19
C TYR A 38 12.35 4.09 -7.18
N PHE A 39 12.80 2.90 -6.83
CA PHE A 39 12.64 1.68 -7.61
C PHE A 39 12.10 0.55 -6.73
N LEU A 40 11.12 -0.18 -7.26
CA LEU A 40 10.65 -1.44 -6.68
C LEU A 40 11.41 -2.58 -7.34
N ILE A 41 12.27 -3.25 -6.59
CA ILE A 41 12.91 -4.50 -6.99
C ILE A 41 12.00 -5.63 -6.54
N LYS A 42 11.59 -6.48 -7.47
CA LYS A 42 10.77 -7.64 -7.16
C LYS A 42 11.65 -8.85 -6.88
N LYS A 43 11.08 -9.84 -6.20
CA LYS A 43 11.70 -11.15 -5.96
C LYS A 43 12.12 -11.91 -7.22
N ASP A 44 11.49 -11.62 -8.37
CA ASP A 44 11.83 -12.23 -9.67
C ASP A 44 13.04 -11.55 -10.35
N GLY A 45 13.70 -10.60 -9.65
CA GLY A 45 14.80 -9.81 -10.18
C GLY A 45 14.37 -8.67 -11.11
N THR A 46 13.09 -8.58 -11.49
CA THR A 46 12.60 -7.45 -12.28
C THR A 46 12.49 -6.20 -11.43
N TYR A 47 12.72 -5.05 -12.04
CA TYR A 47 12.60 -3.76 -11.36
C TYR A 47 11.57 -2.86 -12.05
N LYS A 48 10.94 -1.98 -11.26
CA LYS A 48 10.01 -0.97 -11.75
C LYS A 48 10.33 0.38 -11.11
N LYS A 49 10.45 1.43 -11.93
CA LYS A 49 10.55 2.80 -11.43
C LYS A 49 9.23 3.22 -10.77
N LEU A 50 9.32 3.74 -9.57
CA LEU A 50 8.22 4.31 -8.81
C LEU A 50 8.18 5.83 -9.04
N PRO A 51 6.99 6.45 -9.02
CA PRO A 51 6.88 7.90 -9.00
C PRO A 51 7.50 8.48 -7.71
N PRO A 52 7.76 9.79 -7.65
CA PRO A 52 8.16 10.41 -6.40
C PRO A 52 7.03 10.34 -5.36
N PRO A 53 7.33 10.05 -4.08
CA PRO A 53 6.35 10.09 -3.01
C PRO A 53 5.91 11.54 -2.76
N LYS A 54 4.70 11.71 -2.20
CA LYS A 54 4.21 13.03 -1.79
C LYS A 54 5.12 13.63 -0.71
N PRO A 55 5.21 14.96 -0.59
CA PRO A 55 5.96 15.60 0.48
C PRO A 55 5.55 15.04 1.86
N GLY A 56 6.53 14.71 2.69
CA GLY A 56 6.31 14.10 4.01
C GLY A 56 5.89 12.62 4.00
N HIS A 57 5.81 11.97 2.84
CA HIS A 57 5.42 10.56 2.71
C HIS A 57 6.61 9.70 2.24
N LYS A 58 6.58 8.42 2.59
CA LYS A 58 7.56 7.42 2.15
C LYS A 58 6.87 6.13 1.71
N TYR A 59 7.54 5.36 0.86
CA TYR A 59 7.07 4.04 0.51
C TYR A 59 7.27 3.03 1.66
N ILE A 60 6.31 2.12 1.81
CA ILE A 60 6.37 1.03 2.79
C ILE A 60 5.91 -0.25 2.09
N LEU A 61 6.76 -1.28 2.12
CA LEU A 61 6.39 -2.62 1.69
C LEU A 61 5.51 -3.25 2.76
N LYS A 62 4.20 -3.34 2.50
CA LYS A 62 3.28 -4.06 3.39
C LYS A 62 3.30 -5.55 3.04
N LYS A 63 3.65 -6.38 4.02
CA LYS A 63 3.44 -7.83 3.94
C LYS A 63 1.93 -8.06 3.81
N LYS A 64 1.50 -8.70 2.71
CA LYS A 64 0.11 -9.18 2.63
C LYS A 64 -0.03 -10.33 3.62
N GLU A 65 -0.69 -10.08 4.73
CA GLU A 65 -1.29 -11.16 5.49
C GLU A 65 -2.31 -11.83 4.57
N LYS A 66 -2.25 -13.16 4.43
CA LYS A 66 -3.28 -13.92 3.72
C LYS A 66 -4.56 -13.81 4.56
N TYR A 67 -5.30 -12.73 4.35
CA TYR A 67 -6.61 -12.54 4.95
C TYR A 67 -7.53 -13.56 4.29
N ASN A 68 -7.85 -14.64 5.01
CA ASN A 68 -8.96 -15.49 4.65
C ASN A 68 -10.21 -14.59 4.57
N ASN A 69 -10.84 -14.54 3.39
CA ASN A 69 -11.94 -13.65 3.04
C ASN A 69 -13.10 -13.76 4.06
N ILE A 70 -13.16 -12.89 5.07
CA ILE A 70 -14.41 -12.59 5.77
C ILE A 70 -14.99 -11.36 5.07
N LYS A 71 -15.78 -11.60 4.03
CA LYS A 71 -16.60 -10.58 3.37
C LYS A 71 -17.69 -10.14 4.35
N ASN A 72 -17.38 -9.20 5.22
CA ASN A 72 -18.41 -8.46 5.94
C ASN A 72 -19.07 -7.51 4.93
N LYS A 73 -20.11 -8.02 4.27
CA LYS A 73 -21.06 -7.26 3.46
C LYS A 73 -21.65 -6.18 4.36
N TYR A 74 -21.17 -4.94 4.22
CA TYR A 74 -21.81 -3.79 4.84
C TYR A 74 -23.27 -3.74 4.35
N LYS A 75 -24.22 -4.09 5.21
CA LYS A 75 -25.65 -3.89 4.94
C LYS A 75 -25.88 -2.39 4.85
N THR A 76 -26.11 -1.89 3.63
CA THR A 76 -26.53 -0.52 3.38
C THR A 76 -27.91 -0.33 4.00
N VAL A 77 -27.98 0.21 5.22
CA VAL A 77 -29.26 0.63 5.82
C VAL A 77 -29.70 1.88 5.07
N LYS A 78 -30.70 1.74 4.19
CA LYS A 78 -31.32 2.87 3.50
C LYS A 78 -31.91 3.80 4.57
N LYS A 79 -31.36 5.01 4.68
CA LYS A 79 -31.87 6.07 5.56
C LYS A 79 -33.15 6.62 4.94
N ASN A 80 -34.30 6.27 5.50
CA ASN A 80 -35.57 6.88 5.11
C ASN A 80 -35.53 8.38 5.41
N LYS A 81 -35.60 9.22 4.38
CA LYS A 81 -35.66 10.68 4.48
C LYS A 81 -37.05 11.03 5.03
N LYS A 82 -37.16 11.46 6.29
CA LYS A 82 -38.40 12.09 6.80
C LYS A 82 -38.64 13.36 5.98
N ILE A 83 -39.79 13.42 5.32
CA ILE A 83 -40.30 14.65 4.69
C ILE A 83 -40.81 15.51 5.85
N ASP A 84 -40.23 16.70 6.02
CA ASP A 84 -40.57 17.63 7.09
C ASP A 84 -41.77 18.48 6.63
N THR A 85 -42.98 18.15 7.09
CA THR A 85 -44.24 18.80 6.68
C THR A 85 -44.53 20.08 7.49
N ARG A 86 -43.53 20.94 7.69
CA ARG A 86 -43.72 22.21 8.42
C ARG A 86 -43.17 23.39 7.66
N THR A 87 -43.93 23.88 6.69
CA THR A 87 -44.08 25.33 6.42
C THR A 87 -45.18 25.58 5.40
N ALA A 88 -46.44 25.54 5.84
CA ALA A 88 -47.47 26.36 5.21
C ALA A 88 -47.28 27.78 5.75
N LYS A 89 -46.54 28.63 5.02
CA LYS A 89 -46.50 30.07 5.31
C LYS A 89 -47.74 30.73 4.68
N THR A 90 -48.70 31.01 5.53
CA THR A 90 -49.72 32.04 5.35
C THR A 90 -49.04 33.43 5.23
N GLN A 91 -49.71 34.34 4.52
CA GLN A 91 -49.60 35.81 4.54
C GLN A 91 -48.65 36.46 3.50
N ASN A 92 -49.18 36.68 2.29
CA ASN A 92 -48.83 37.85 1.47
C ASN A 92 -49.95 38.90 1.62
N GLN A 93 -49.80 39.80 2.59
CA GLN A 93 -50.42 41.13 2.59
C GLN A 93 -49.34 42.14 2.99
N LYS A 94 -48.79 42.87 2.00
CA LYS A 94 -48.51 44.33 2.05
C LYS A 94 -47.49 44.74 0.99
N GLY A 95 -47.86 45.77 0.23
CA GLY A 95 -47.06 46.51 -0.74
C GLY A 95 -47.82 46.58 -2.06
N ASN A 96 -48.18 47.72 -2.64
CA ASN A 96 -47.77 49.12 -2.43
C ASN A 96 -48.86 49.96 -3.10
N ARG A 97 -49.54 50.86 -2.38
CA ARG A 97 -49.53 52.31 -2.63
C ARG A 97 -48.98 52.76 -3.99
N ASP A 98 -49.73 53.69 -4.57
CA ASP A 98 -49.38 54.60 -5.68
C ASP A 98 -49.75 54.09 -7.07
N LEU A 99 -50.87 54.61 -7.60
CA LEU A 99 -50.88 55.46 -8.79
C LEU A 99 -52.22 56.22 -8.84
N LYS A 100 -52.06 57.51 -9.13
CA LYS A 100 -53.02 58.61 -9.08
C LYS A 100 -53.85 58.69 -10.36
#